data_AF-A0AAN5X600-F1
#
_entry.id   AF-A0AAN5X600-F1
#
_cell.length_a   1.000
_cell.length_b   1.000
_cell.length_c   1.000
_cell.angle_alpha   90.00
_cell.angle_beta   90.00
_cell.angle_gamma   90.00
#
_symmetry.space_group_name_H-M   'P 1'
#
loop_
_entity.id
_entity.type
_entity.pdbx_description
1 polymer ?
#
loop_
_entity_poly.entity_id
_entity_poly.type
_entity_poly.pdbx_seq_one_letter_code
_entity_poly.pdbx_strand_id
1 'polypeptide(L)'
;MDESRKQFEESWLRRGGESSDLIRYPENHHEIGSGNIGGQYVMDDVQGHWQTWQASRAAVEIELPDVCAWNLCELLDKKYVVKAINDAGLKVKGE
;
A
#
# COMPACT_ATOMS: atom_id res chain seq x y z
N MET A 1 10.44 7.59 1.39
CA MET A 1 9.93 6.32 1.94
C MET A 1 8.50 6.19 1.48
N ASP A 2 8.10 5.02 0.97
CA ASP A 2 6.71 4.77 0.57
C ASP A 2 5.76 4.93 1.78
N GLU A 3 4.70 5.72 1.63
CA GLU A 3 3.72 6.00 2.69
C GLU A 3 3.07 4.70 3.21
N SER A 4 2.83 3.73 2.33
CA SER A 4 2.30 2.41 2.70
C SER A 4 3.23 1.66 3.67
N ARG A 5 4.54 1.82 3.46
CA ARG A 5 5.57 1.20 4.29
C ARG A 5 5.64 1.84 5.66
N LYS A 6 5.56 3.17 5.73
CA LYS A 6 5.51 3.90 7.01
C LYS A 6 4.30 3.45 7.85
N GLN A 7 3.12 3.32 7.23
CA GLN A 7 1.92 2.84 7.91
C GLN A 7 2.06 1.40 8.44
N PHE A 8 2.75 0.52 7.69
CA PHE A 8 3.06 -0.82 8.16
C PHE A 8 3.97 -0.79 9.39
N GLU A 9 5.08 -0.06 9.33
CA GLU A 9 6.05 0.04 10.43
C GLU A 9 5.41 0.61 11.70
N GLU A 10 4.59 1.66 11.58
CA GLU A 10 3.81 2.20 12.69
C GLU A 10 2.82 1.16 13.26
N SER A 11 2.16 0.39 12.40
CA SER A 11 1.25 -0.67 12.84
C SER A 11 1.98 -1.84 13.51
N TRP A 12 3.21 -2.17 13.10
CA TRP A 12 4.04 -3.21 13.70
C TRP A 12 4.39 -2.84 15.15
N LEU A 13 4.97 -1.65 15.34
CA LEU A 13 5.36 -1.14 16.65
C LEU A 13 4.16 -1.01 17.60
N ARG A 14 3.02 -0.50 17.10
CA ARG A 14 1.79 -0.37 17.91
C ARG A 14 1.27 -1.72 18.43
N ARG A 15 1.55 -2.82 17.73
CA ARG A 15 1.11 -4.18 18.11
C ARG A 15 2.12 -4.92 18.99
N GLY A 16 3.19 -4.25 19.41
CA GLY A 16 4.23 -4.82 20.28
C GLY A 16 5.42 -5.41 19.54
N GLY A 17 5.54 -5.19 18.23
CA GLY A 17 6.76 -5.50 17.49
C GLY A 17 7.91 -4.56 17.88
N GLU A 18 9.16 -5.00 17.68
CA GLU A 18 10.34 -4.24 18.08
C GLU A 18 10.85 -3.36 16.94
N SER A 19 11.55 -2.27 17.27
CA SER A 19 12.15 -1.39 16.25
C SER A 19 13.37 -2.04 15.58
N SER A 20 14.05 -2.95 16.27
CA SER A 20 15.13 -3.80 15.75
C SER A 20 14.68 -4.70 14.60
N ASP A 21 13.42 -5.10 14.60
CA ASP A 21 12.81 -5.95 13.58
C ASP A 21 12.73 -5.23 12.22
N LEU A 22 12.71 -3.90 12.23
CA LEU A 22 12.52 -3.05 11.05
C LEU A 22 13.82 -2.74 10.28
N ILE A 23 14.92 -3.43 10.61
CA ILE A 23 16.17 -3.34 9.85
C ILE A 23 15.95 -3.91 8.45
N ARG A 24 16.51 -3.22 7.45
CA ARG A 24 16.36 -3.58 6.04
C ARG A 24 17.69 -3.76 5.36
N TYR A 25 17.70 -4.61 4.35
CA TYR A 25 18.80 -4.66 3.41
C TYR A 25 18.93 -3.32 2.68
N PRO A 26 20.16 -2.83 2.43
CA PRO A 26 20.37 -1.62 1.66
C PRO A 26 19.82 -1.78 0.23
N GLU A 27 19.55 -0.68 -0.45
CA GLU A 27 19.10 -0.73 -1.84
C GLU A 27 20.12 -1.49 -2.72
N ASN A 28 19.61 -2.27 -3.67
CA ASN A 28 20.40 -3.13 -4.57
C ASN A 28 21.24 -4.23 -3.88
N HIS A 29 20.92 -4.60 -2.63
CA HIS A 29 21.54 -5.73 -1.98
C HIS A 29 21.24 -7.04 -2.73
N HIS A 30 22.29 -7.79 -3.06
CA HIS A 30 22.18 -9.06 -3.77
C HIS A 30 22.65 -10.21 -2.89
N GLU A 31 21.82 -11.24 -2.79
CA GLU A 31 22.18 -12.49 -2.14
C GLU A 31 22.27 -13.64 -3.15
N ILE A 32 23.23 -14.54 -2.91
CA ILE A 32 23.42 -15.73 -3.74
C ILE A 32 22.19 -16.62 -3.60
N GLY A 33 21.53 -16.92 -4.72
CA GLY A 33 20.32 -17.75 -4.76
C GLY A 33 19.00 -16.99 -4.68
N SER A 34 18.99 -15.80 -4.05
CA SER A 34 17.78 -14.97 -3.87
C SER A 34 17.70 -13.78 -4.83
N GLY A 35 18.82 -13.39 -5.44
CA GLY A 35 18.86 -12.25 -6.37
C GLY A 35 18.88 -10.90 -5.63
N ASN A 36 18.29 -9.86 -6.23
CA ASN A 36 18.21 -8.54 -5.62
C ASN A 36 17.09 -8.49 -4.58
N ILE A 37 17.47 -8.38 -3.30
CA ILE A 37 16.56 -8.29 -2.16
C ILE A 37 16.61 -6.91 -1.48
N GLY A 38 17.19 -5.91 -2.15
CA GLY A 38 17.34 -4.57 -1.58
C GLY A 38 16.02 -3.99 -1.09
N GLY A 39 16.05 -3.41 0.11
CA GLY A 39 14.87 -2.82 0.74
C GLY A 39 13.89 -3.81 1.37
N GLN A 40 14.14 -5.12 1.34
CA GLN A 40 13.39 -6.09 2.15
C GLN A 40 13.79 -5.98 3.64
N TYR A 41 12.89 -6.36 4.54
CA TYR A 41 13.24 -6.53 5.95
C TYR A 41 14.19 -7.71 6.09
N VAL A 42 15.20 -7.56 6.96
CA VAL A 42 16.20 -8.61 7.22
C VAL A 42 15.57 -9.79 7.96
N MET A 43 14.58 -9.52 8.82
CA MET A 43 13.86 -10.54 9.55
C MET A 43 12.71 -11.09 8.70
N ASP A 44 12.75 -12.39 8.40
CA ASP A 44 11.80 -13.08 7.51
C ASP A 44 10.34 -12.94 7.99
N ASP A 45 10.10 -13.02 9.30
CA ASP A 45 8.76 -12.87 9.87
C ASP A 45 8.17 -11.48 9.53
N VAL A 46 8.96 -10.43 9.71
CA VAL A 46 8.57 -9.04 9.39
C VAL A 46 8.35 -8.88 7.91
N GLN A 47 9.21 -9.47 7.08
CA GLN A 47 9.09 -9.45 5.63
C GLN A 47 7.80 -10.16 5.17
N GLY A 48 7.45 -11.29 5.77
CA GLY A 48 6.20 -12.00 5.51
C GLY A 48 4.97 -11.21 5.96
N HIS A 49 5.05 -10.55 7.12
CA HIS A 49 4.00 -9.62 7.58
C HIS A 49 3.83 -8.42 6.67
N TRP A 50 4.93 -7.87 6.15
CA TRP A 50 4.90 -6.78 5.16
C TRP A 50 4.26 -7.23 3.86
N GLN A 51 4.62 -8.40 3.33
CA GLN A 51 4.00 -8.95 2.12
C GLN A 51 2.50 -9.21 2.33
N THR A 52 2.11 -9.73 3.50
CA THR A 52 0.69 -9.95 3.85
C THR A 52 -0.04 -8.63 4.01
N TRP A 53 0.58 -7.61 4.60
CA TRP A 53 0.04 -6.25 4.69
C TRP A 53 -0.22 -5.67 3.30
N GLN A 54 0.76 -5.75 2.41
CA GLN A 54 0.61 -5.35 1.02
C GLN A 54 -0.51 -6.12 0.33
N ALA A 55 -0.59 -7.44 0.49
CA ALA A 55 -1.63 -8.28 -0.11
C ALA A 55 -3.03 -7.96 0.43
N SER A 56 -3.18 -7.74 1.74
CA SER A 56 -4.45 -7.33 2.36
C SER A 56 -4.95 -5.98 1.85
N ARG A 57 -4.03 -5.16 1.33
CA ARG A 57 -4.27 -3.84 0.76
C ARG A 57 -4.13 -3.83 -0.76
N ALA A 58 -3.89 -4.99 -1.37
CA ALA A 58 -3.90 -5.14 -2.82
C ALA A 58 -5.35 -5.01 -3.28
N ALA A 59 -5.71 -3.76 -3.52
CA ALA A 59 -6.89 -3.21 -4.17
C ALA A 59 -8.22 -3.94 -3.90
N VAL A 60 -8.94 -3.46 -2.88
CA VAL A 60 -10.39 -3.34 -3.04
C VAL A 60 -10.61 -2.38 -4.20
N GLU A 61 -11.06 -2.91 -5.33
CA GLU A 61 -11.48 -2.09 -6.46
C GLU A 61 -12.88 -1.56 -6.18
N ILE A 62 -13.02 -0.25 -6.16
CA ILE A 62 -14.30 0.42 -6.01
C ILE A 62 -14.92 0.55 -7.40
N GLU A 63 -16.04 -0.13 -7.61
CA GLU A 63 -16.88 0.10 -8.78
C GLU A 63 -17.67 1.40 -8.58
N LEU A 64 -17.34 2.41 -9.38
CA LEU A 64 -18.14 3.63 -9.41
C LEU A 64 -19.42 3.35 -10.21
N PRO A 65 -20.59 3.79 -9.73
CA PRO A 65 -21.81 3.64 -10.51
C PRO A 65 -21.69 4.38 -11.85
N ASP A 66 -22.27 3.78 -12.90
CA ASP A 66 -22.49 4.41 -14.20
C ASP A 66 -23.61 5.44 -14.07
N VAL A 67 -23.32 6.59 -13.46
CA VAL A 67 -24.41 7.50 -13.09
C VAL A 67 -24.84 8.33 -14.31
N CYS A 68 -26.11 8.18 -14.71
CA CYS A 68 -26.89 9.23 -15.38
C CYS A 68 -27.08 10.51 -14.52
N ALA A 69 -26.39 10.66 -13.38
CA ALA A 69 -26.60 11.70 -12.37
C ALA A 69 -25.32 12.28 -11.75
N TRP A 70 -24.11 11.95 -12.24
CA TRP A 70 -22.89 12.72 -11.90
C TRP A 70 -23.03 14.20 -12.34
N ASN A 71 -23.92 14.46 -13.31
CA ASN A 71 -24.21 15.79 -13.86
C ASN A 71 -25.63 16.30 -13.51
N LEU A 72 -26.42 15.61 -12.67
CA LEU A 72 -27.77 16.07 -12.28
C LEU A 72 -27.73 17.13 -11.16
N CYS A 73 -26.61 17.21 -10.44
CA CYS A 73 -26.28 18.31 -9.56
C CYS A 73 -24.85 18.74 -9.89
N GLU A 74 -24.60 20.02 -10.12
CA GLU A 74 -23.28 20.64 -10.35
C GLU A 74 -22.31 20.52 -9.14
N LEU A 75 -22.47 19.52 -8.29
CA LEU A 75 -21.83 19.44 -6.98
C LEU A 75 -20.46 18.72 -6.99
N LEU A 76 -20.21 17.72 -7.85
CA LEU A 76 -18.91 17.04 -7.92
C LEU A 76 -18.66 16.31 -9.26
N ASP A 77 -17.60 16.71 -9.96
CA ASP A 77 -17.09 16.03 -11.16
C ASP A 77 -16.41 14.69 -10.78
N LYS A 78 -16.70 13.63 -11.56
CA LYS A 78 -16.15 12.26 -11.41
C LYS A 78 -14.63 12.28 -11.20
N LYS A 79 -13.89 13.16 -11.88
CA LYS A 79 -12.43 13.24 -11.75
C LYS A 79 -11.94 13.55 -10.33
N TYR A 80 -12.69 14.37 -9.57
CA TYR A 80 -12.32 14.72 -8.20
C TYR A 80 -12.62 13.58 -7.22
N VAL A 81 -13.70 12.84 -7.46
CA VAL A 81 -14.05 11.65 -6.69
C VAL A 81 -12.98 10.56 -6.87
N VAL A 82 -12.62 10.29 -8.12
CA VAL A 82 -11.55 9.35 -8.47
C VAL A 82 -10.22 9.75 -7.82
N LYS A 83 -9.83 11.03 -7.91
CA LYS A 83 -8.61 11.53 -7.26
C LYS A 83 -8.63 11.31 -5.75
N ALA A 84 -9.73 11.61 -5.07
CA ALA A 84 -9.83 11.42 -3.62
C ALA A 84 -9.74 9.95 -3.20
N ILE A 85 -10.31 9.03 -4.00
CA ILE A 85 -10.20 7.58 -3.79
C ILE A 85 -8.74 7.12 -3.92
N ASN A 86 -8.04 7.60 -4.96
CA ASN A 86 -6.63 7.28 -5.17
C ASN A 86 -5.72 7.88 -4.08
N ASP A 87 -5.97 9.12 -3.65
CA ASP A 87 -5.25 9.74 -2.54
C ASP A 87 -5.45 8.96 -1.22
N ALA A 88 -6.57 8.25 -1.06
CA ALA A 88 -6.84 7.35 0.07
C ALA A 88 -6.19 5.95 -0.08
N GLY A 89 -5.47 5.69 -1.18
CA GLY A 89 -4.78 4.42 -1.43
C GLY A 89 -5.67 3.28 -1.91
N LEU A 90 -6.86 3.60 -2.43
CA LEU A 90 -7.79 2.64 -3.04
C LEU A 90 -7.73 2.76 -4.57
N LYS A 91 -8.23 1.76 -5.28
CA LYS A 91 -8.30 1.78 -6.75
C LYS A 91 -9.74 1.84 -7.23
N VAL A 92 -10.01 2.57 -8.31
CA VAL A 92 -11.31 2.51 -8.98
C VAL A 92 -11.26 1.45 -10.08
N LYS A 93 -12.31 0.63 -10.17
CA LYS A 93 -12.42 -0.41 -11.19
C LYS A 93 -12.49 0.23 -12.58
N GLY A 94 -11.62 -0.22 -13.50
CA GLY A 94 -11.59 0.28 -14.87
C GLY A 94 -10.90 1.64 -15.06
N GLU A 95 -10.19 2.13 -14.04
CA GLU A 95 -9.07 3.06 -14.27
C GLU A 95 -7.92 2.41 -15.06
#